data_AF-A0A7Y4U571-F1
#
_entry.id   AF-A0A7Y4U571-F1
#
_cell.length_a   1.000
_cell.length_b   1.000
_cell.length_c   1.000
_cell.angle_alpha   90.00
_cell.angle_beta   90.00
_cell.angle_gamma   90.00
#
_symmetry.space_group_name_H-M   'P 1'
#
loop_
_entity.id
_entity.type
_entity.pdbx_description
1 polymer ?
#
loop_
_entity_poly.entity_id
_entity_poly.type
_entity_poly.pdbx_seq_one_letter_code
_entity_poly.pdbx_strand_id
1 'polypeptide(L)'
;MGKKTTPQWLWIALDAHTRQVIAFHVGDRSRKSAKKLWKKIPVAYRENATFYTDGLASYQEVIPDSQHRIITKKMRTTNHVERLNCTLRQRVSRLVRSALSFSKILDSHIGAIKFFFRITILRLEQPYLCSTTCCCDA
;
A
#
# COMPACT_ATOMS: atom_id res chain seq x y z
N MET A 1 -2.95 -17.13 -24.77
CA MET A 1 -1.91 -16.66 -23.82
C MET A 1 -1.70 -15.16 -24.02
N GLY A 2 -2.39 -14.31 -23.27
CA GLY A 2 -2.24 -12.85 -23.42
C GLY A 2 -1.00 -12.35 -22.67
N LYS A 3 -0.04 -11.75 -23.39
CA LYS A 3 1.13 -11.07 -22.81
C LYS A 3 0.64 -10.06 -21.76
N LYS A 4 1.03 -10.23 -20.49
CA LYS A 4 0.89 -9.19 -19.45
C LYS A 4 1.84 -8.07 -19.82
N THR A 5 1.39 -7.08 -20.57
CA THR A 5 2.26 -6.03 -21.12
C THR A 5 2.80 -5.06 -20.06
N THR A 6 2.25 -5.05 -18.84
CA THR A 6 2.84 -4.34 -17.70
C THR A 6 2.50 -5.03 -16.37
N PRO A 7 3.46 -5.50 -15.57
CA PRO A 7 3.21 -5.87 -14.19
C PRO A 7 2.64 -4.67 -13.42
N GLN A 8 1.66 -4.93 -12.55
CA GLN A 8 1.04 -3.94 -11.67
C GLN A 8 1.36 -4.33 -10.24
N TRP A 9 1.71 -3.35 -9.42
CA TRP A 9 2.02 -3.49 -8.00
C TRP A 9 1.01 -2.71 -7.17
N LEU A 10 0.73 -3.23 -5.98
CA LEU A 10 -0.12 -2.58 -5.01
C LEU A 10 0.76 -1.83 -4.01
N TRP A 11 0.77 -0.51 -4.14
CA TRP A 11 1.40 0.41 -3.20
C TRP A 11 0.46 0.65 -2.02
N ILE A 12 0.92 0.41 -0.79
CA ILE A 12 0.10 0.56 0.43
C ILE A 12 0.85 1.42 1.45
N ALA A 13 0.15 2.40 2.03
CA ALA A 13 0.56 3.13 3.23
C ALA A 13 -0.30 2.65 4.40
N LEU A 14 0.35 2.10 5.43
CA LEU A 14 -0.27 1.52 6.62
C LEU A 14 0.16 2.31 7.86
N ASP A 15 -0.79 2.73 8.68
CA ASP A 15 -0.49 3.25 10.01
C ASP A 15 0.06 2.12 10.88
N ALA A 16 1.25 2.30 11.46
CA ALA A 16 1.91 1.23 12.19
C ALA A 16 1.20 0.87 13.50
N HIS A 17 0.48 1.83 14.10
CA HIS A 17 -0.16 1.66 15.39
C HIS A 17 -1.59 1.14 15.23
N THR A 18 -2.39 1.83 14.42
CA THR A 18 -3.81 1.48 14.20
C THR A 18 -3.97 0.32 13.23
N ARG A 19 -2.92 -0.02 12.46
CA ARG A 19 -2.93 -1.05 11.41
C ARG A 19 -3.93 -0.74 10.28
N GLN A 20 -4.25 0.54 10.10
CA GLN A 20 -5.19 0.98 9.08
C GLN A 20 -4.48 1.38 7.80
N VAL A 21 -5.11 1.08 6.67
CA VAL A 21 -4.61 1.54 5.37
C VAL A 21 -5.00 3.01 5.21
N ILE A 22 -4.00 3.88 5.25
CA ILE A 22 -4.15 5.33 5.09
C ILE A 22 -4.36 5.68 3.62
N ALA A 23 -3.59 5.03 2.74
CA ALA A 23 -3.67 5.25 1.30
C ALA A 23 -3.20 4.01 0.54
N PHE A 24 -3.68 3.85 -0.69
CA PHE A 24 -3.14 2.85 -1.61
C PHE A 24 -3.20 3.32 -3.07
N HIS A 25 -2.35 2.73 -3.89
CA HIS A 25 -2.32 2.96 -5.34
C HIS A 25 -1.95 1.67 -6.08
N VAL A 26 -2.60 1.42 -7.21
CA VAL A 26 -2.22 0.32 -8.12
C VAL A 26 -1.53 0.94 -9.31
N GLY A 27 -0.31 0.52 -9.58
CA GLY A 27 0.52 1.09 -10.64
C GLY A 27 1.84 0.34 -10.82
N ASP A 28 2.72 0.87 -11.67
CA ASP A 28 4.07 0.35 -11.84
C ASP A 28 4.99 0.67 -10.64
N ARG A 29 6.22 0.14 -10.60
CA ARG A 29 7.26 0.48 -9.60
C ARG A 29 7.97 1.82 -9.87
N SER A 30 7.37 2.71 -10.66
CA SER A 30 7.99 3.97 -11.04
C SER A 30 7.81 5.06 -9.97
N ARG A 31 8.67 6.08 -10.05
CA ARG A 31 8.52 7.33 -9.29
C ARG A 31 7.15 7.98 -9.51
N LYS A 32 6.56 7.86 -10.70
CA LYS A 32 5.24 8.45 -10.99
C LYS A 32 4.15 7.81 -10.14
N SER A 33 4.20 6.49 -9.95
CA SER A 33 3.27 5.74 -9.09
C SER A 33 3.52 6.03 -7.61
N ALA A 34 4.78 6.14 -7.18
CA ALA A 34 5.12 6.58 -5.82
C ALA A 34 4.56 7.98 -5.51
N LYS A 35 4.71 8.95 -6.42
CA LYS A 35 4.11 10.30 -6.28
C LYS A 35 2.58 10.25 -6.18
N LYS A 36 1.93 9.36 -6.92
CA LYS A 36 0.47 9.18 -6.84
C LYS A 36 0.05 8.61 -5.49
N LEU A 37 0.80 7.67 -4.93
CA LEU A 37 0.56 7.19 -3.56
C LEU A 37 0.74 8.36 -2.57
N TRP A 38 1.87 9.06 -2.62
CA TRP A 38 2.17 10.17 -1.71
C TRP A 38 1.08 11.24 -1.69
N LYS A 39 0.58 11.65 -2.87
CA LYS A 39 -0.51 12.63 -2.97
C LYS A 39 -1.82 12.18 -2.31
N LYS A 40 -2.07 10.87 -2.22
CA LYS A 40 -3.26 10.31 -1.55
C LYS A 40 -3.12 10.24 -0.04
N ILE A 41 -1.90 10.31 0.49
CA ILE A 41 -1.67 10.31 1.93
C ILE A 41 -2.18 11.65 2.49
N PRO A 42 -3.01 11.64 3.55
CA PRO A 42 -3.52 12.85 4.17
C PRO A 42 -2.38 13.78 4.58
N VAL A 43 -2.63 15.09 4.49
CA VAL A 43 -1.64 16.13 4.77
C VAL A 43 -1.05 15.98 6.18
N ALA A 44 -1.90 15.69 7.17
CA ALA A 44 -1.48 15.49 8.56
C ALA A 44 -0.39 14.40 8.71
N TYR A 45 -0.46 13.32 7.93
CA TYR A 45 0.59 12.28 7.90
C TYR A 45 1.83 12.74 7.13
N ARG A 46 1.66 13.44 6.01
CA ARG A 46 2.79 13.96 5.22
C ARG A 46 3.63 14.99 5.97
N GLU A 47 3.05 15.72 6.92
CA GLU A 47 3.76 16.73 7.70
C GLU A 47 4.35 16.18 9.00
N ASN A 48 3.67 15.22 9.65
CA ASN A 48 4.01 14.81 11.01
C ASN A 48 4.48 13.35 11.14
N ALA A 49 4.34 12.53 10.10
CA ALA A 49 4.66 11.11 10.20
C ALA A 49 6.07 10.76 9.70
N THR A 50 6.69 9.80 10.38
CA THR A 50 7.88 9.09 9.92
C THR A 50 7.46 7.92 9.04
N PHE A 51 8.05 7.80 7.86
CA PHE A 51 7.74 6.77 6.87
C PHE A 51 8.84 5.71 6.81
N TYR A 52 8.45 4.49 7.12
CA TYR A 52 9.31 3.32 7.03
C TYR A 52 9.10 2.57 5.73
N THR A 53 10.16 2.34 4.95
CA THR A 53 10.08 1.68 3.63
C THR A 53 11.16 0.62 3.46
N ASP A 54 11.01 -0.25 2.46
CA ASP A 54 11.99 -1.28 2.08
C ASP A 54 13.19 -0.75 1.26
N GLY A 55 13.27 0.57 1.04
CA GLY A 55 14.42 1.21 0.39
C GLY A 55 14.36 1.23 -1.13
N LEU A 56 13.20 1.00 -1.75
CA LEU A 56 13.03 1.23 -3.20
C LEU A 56 13.37 2.69 -3.56
N ALA A 57 14.19 2.90 -4.60
CA ALA A 57 14.66 4.22 -5.03
C ALA A 57 13.53 5.23 -5.27
N SER A 58 12.37 4.74 -5.75
CA SER A 58 11.17 5.55 -5.97
C SER A 58 10.64 6.24 -4.70
N TYR A 59 10.92 5.72 -3.50
CA TYR A 59 10.51 6.34 -2.23
C TYR A 59 11.44 7.48 -1.81
N GLN A 60 12.76 7.29 -1.95
CA GLN A 60 13.77 8.30 -1.59
C GLN A 60 13.55 9.63 -2.34
N GLU A 61 12.99 9.51 -3.55
CA GLU A 61 12.75 10.63 -4.44
C GLU A 61 11.42 11.36 -4.20
N VAL A 62 10.58 10.87 -3.28
CA VAL A 62 9.20 11.34 -3.06
C VAL A 62 8.96 11.71 -1.59
N ILE A 63 9.55 10.96 -0.66
CA ILE A 63 9.41 11.18 0.77
C ILE A 63 10.59 12.06 1.24
N PRO A 64 10.36 13.12 2.02
CA PRO A 64 11.45 13.94 2.56
C PRO A 64 12.43 13.11 3.41
N ASP A 65 13.73 13.36 3.27
CA ASP A 65 14.80 12.64 3.99
C ASP A 65 14.65 12.72 5.52
N SER A 66 14.09 13.82 6.05
CA SER A 66 13.83 13.99 7.49
C SER A 66 12.81 12.99 8.03
N GLN A 67 11.87 12.55 7.17
CA GLN A 67 10.78 11.64 7.48
C GLN A 67 11.03 10.22 6.98
N HIS A 68 11.97 10.02 6.06
CA HIS A 68 12.20 8.73 5.42
C HIS A 68 13.18 7.86 6.22
N ARG A 69 12.72 6.66 6.59
CA ARG A 69 13.54 5.64 7.26
C ARG A 69 13.54 4.36 6.45
N ILE A 70 14.71 3.96 5.97
CA ILE A 70 14.88 2.70 5.26
C ILE A 70 15.01 1.59 6.28
N ILE A 71 14.13 0.60 6.16
CA ILE A 71 14.10 -0.57 7.02
C ILE A 71 14.74 -1.75 6.28
N THR A 72 15.66 -2.42 6.96
CA THR A 72 16.09 -3.76 6.55
C THR A 72 15.08 -4.80 7.05
N LYS A 73 14.85 -5.87 6.28
CA LYS A 73 13.86 -6.95 6.56
C LYS A 73 13.83 -7.51 7.99
N LYS A 74 14.85 -7.26 8.82
CA LYS A 74 14.91 -7.67 10.24
C LYS A 74 14.07 -6.81 11.19
N MET A 75 13.57 -5.64 10.77
CA MET A 75 12.80 -4.75 11.65
C MET A 75 11.31 -5.11 11.61
N ARG A 76 10.72 -5.38 12.78
CA ARG A 76 9.37 -5.98 12.95
C ARG A 76 8.20 -5.14 12.42
N THR A 77 8.42 -3.88 12.04
CA THR A 77 7.38 -2.94 11.61
C THR A 77 6.82 -3.26 10.21
N THR A 78 7.59 -3.89 9.32
CA THR A 78 7.11 -4.31 7.98
C THR A 78 6.28 -5.60 8.02
N ASN A 79 6.36 -6.40 9.10
CA ASN A 79 5.61 -7.65 9.25
C ASN A 79 4.08 -7.44 9.12
N HIS A 80 3.58 -6.29 9.54
CA HIS A 80 2.16 -5.96 9.43
C HIS A 80 1.73 -5.75 7.98
N VAL A 81 2.56 -5.10 7.17
CA VAL A 81 2.30 -4.91 5.75
C VAL A 81 2.40 -6.24 5.01
N GLU A 82 3.40 -7.07 5.32
CA GLU A 82 3.51 -8.42 4.77
C GLU A 82 2.28 -9.29 5.10
N ARG A 83 1.81 -9.24 6.36
CA ARG A 83 0.59 -9.94 6.79
C ARG A 83 -0.66 -9.41 6.08
N LEU A 84 -0.77 -8.10 5.89
CA LEU A 84 -1.86 -7.51 5.11
C LEU A 84 -1.82 -8.00 3.66
N ASN A 85 -0.65 -8.02 3.03
CA ASN A 85 -0.46 -8.54 1.67
C ASN A 85 -0.82 -10.02 1.55
N CYS A 86 -0.51 -10.82 2.58
CA CYS A 86 -0.94 -12.22 2.65
C CYS A 86 -2.47 -12.33 2.75
N THR A 87 -3.08 -11.54 3.63
CA THR A 87 -4.54 -11.53 3.84
C THR A 87 -5.28 -11.08 2.58
N LEU A 88 -4.78 -10.04 1.90
CA LEU A 88 -5.31 -9.57 0.61
C LEU A 88 -5.30 -10.68 -0.44
N ARG A 89 -4.18 -11.40 -0.57
CA ARG A 89 -4.06 -12.52 -1.52
C ARG A 89 -5.01 -13.68 -1.21
N GLN A 90 -5.27 -13.95 0.07
CA GLN A 90 -6.18 -15.01 0.48
C GLN A 90 -7.65 -14.64 0.31
N ARG A 91 -8.02 -13.39 0.64
CA ARG A 91 -9.43 -12.95 0.68
C ARG A 91 -9.93 -12.37 -0.63
N VAL A 92 -9.06 -11.77 -1.42
CA VAL A 92 -9.41 -11.23 -2.74
C VAL A 92 -9.07 -12.28 -3.79
N SER A 93 -9.97 -13.26 -3.96
CA SER A 93 -9.83 -14.36 -4.93
C SER A 93 -9.51 -13.90 -6.36
N ARG A 94 -9.95 -12.69 -6.71
CA ARG A 94 -9.68 -12.04 -8.00
C ARG A 94 -8.20 -11.72 -8.22
N LEU A 95 -7.38 -11.61 -7.16
CA LEU A 95 -5.93 -11.42 -7.24
C LEU A 95 -5.13 -12.75 -7.34
N VAL A 96 -5.81 -13.89 -7.29
CA VAL A 96 -5.19 -15.23 -7.30
C VAL A 96 -4.88 -15.69 -8.74
N ARG A 97 -3.93 -16.64 -8.87
CA ARG A 97 -3.51 -17.27 -10.13
C ARG A 97 -4.71 -17.60 -11.02
N SER A 98 -4.57 -17.28 -12.31
CA SER A 98 -5.57 -17.43 -13.35
C SER A 98 -6.07 -18.88 -13.47
N ALA A 99 -7.12 -19.24 -12.75
CA ALA A 99 -7.74 -20.55 -12.86
C ALA A 99 -9.26 -20.53 -12.68
N LEU A 100 -9.84 -19.67 -11.81
CA LEU A 100 -11.25 -19.82 -11.41
C LEU A 100 -12.10 -18.54 -11.38
N SER A 101 -11.56 -17.37 -10.99
CA SER A 101 -12.36 -16.12 -10.83
C SER A 101 -11.63 -14.85 -11.31
N PHE A 102 -10.70 -15.01 -12.26
CA PHE A 102 -9.84 -13.93 -12.73
C PHE A 102 -10.56 -13.02 -13.74
N SER A 103 -10.72 -11.74 -13.42
CA SER A 103 -11.12 -10.73 -14.40
C SER A 103 -9.90 -10.24 -15.19
N LYS A 104 -10.07 -9.94 -16.47
CA LYS A 104 -9.00 -9.31 -17.29
C LYS A 104 -9.01 -7.78 -17.17
N ILE A 105 -10.05 -7.21 -16.55
CA ILE A 105 -10.29 -5.77 -16.46
C ILE A 105 -9.62 -5.22 -15.19
N LEU A 106 -8.67 -4.30 -15.35
CA LEU A 106 -7.92 -3.70 -14.23
C LEU A 106 -8.85 -2.99 -13.24
N ASP A 107 -9.87 -2.28 -13.73
CA ASP A 107 -10.83 -1.57 -12.87
C ASP A 107 -11.62 -2.50 -11.96
N SER A 108 -11.91 -3.73 -12.40
CA SER A 108 -12.55 -4.75 -11.56
C SER A 108 -11.64 -5.20 -10.42
N HIS A 109 -10.33 -5.30 -10.66
CA HIS A 109 -9.34 -5.59 -9.61
C HIS A 109 -9.21 -4.44 -8.62
N ILE A 110 -9.11 -3.21 -9.13
CA ILE A 110 -9.07 -2.01 -8.30
C ILE A 110 -10.34 -1.88 -7.46
N GLY A 111 -11.52 -2.17 -8.04
CA GLY A 111 -12.80 -2.20 -7.33
C GLY A 111 -12.84 -3.23 -6.21
N ALA A 112 -12.35 -4.44 -6.46
CA ALA A 112 -12.27 -5.49 -5.43
C ALA A 112 -11.32 -5.11 -4.28
N ILE A 113 -10.17 -4.50 -4.59
CA ILE A 113 -9.22 -3.98 -3.59
C ILE A 113 -9.86 -2.84 -2.79
N LYS A 114 -10.52 -1.88 -3.46
CA LYS A 114 -11.28 -0.80 -2.80
C LYS A 114 -12.32 -1.35 -1.84
N PHE A 115 -13.09 -2.34 -2.27
CA PHE A 115 -14.13 -2.97 -1.48
C PHE A 115 -13.56 -3.71 -0.27
N PHE A 116 -12.46 -4.45 -0.46
CA PHE A 116 -11.76 -5.12 0.63
C PHE A 116 -11.28 -4.13 1.69
N PHE A 117 -10.61 -3.06 1.27
CA PHE A 117 -10.18 -2.01 2.18
C PHE A 117 -11.38 -1.33 2.82
N ARG A 118 -12.45 -1.01 2.10
CA ARG A 118 -13.67 -0.45 2.69
C ARG A 118 -14.24 -1.34 3.80
N ILE A 119 -14.40 -2.64 3.56
CA ILE A 119 -14.96 -3.57 4.57
C ILE A 119 -14.04 -3.72 5.78
N THR A 120 -12.73 -3.82 5.55
CA THR A 120 -11.76 -4.01 6.62
C THR A 120 -11.42 -2.73 7.39
N ILE A 121 -11.76 -1.55 6.84
CA ILE A 121 -11.49 -0.21 7.39
C ILE A 121 -12.77 0.47 7.93
N LEU A 122 -13.94 -0.18 7.92
CA LEU A 122 -15.17 0.37 8.53
C LEU A 122 -15.17 0.27 10.07
N ARG A 123 -14.11 0.77 10.70
CA ARG A 123 -14.12 1.15 12.10
C ARG A 123 -13.26 2.40 12.26
N LEU A 124 -13.80 3.57 11.89
CA LEU A 124 -13.34 4.86 12.40
C LEU A 124 -14.39 5.96 12.21
N GLU A 125 -15.03 6.33 13.32
CA GLU A 125 -14.85 7.68 13.83
C GLU A 125 -13.86 7.59 14.98
N GLN A 126 -12.62 8.05 14.80
CA GLN A 126 -11.79 8.53 15.92
C GLN A 126 -11.00 9.75 15.44
N PRO A 127 -10.84 10.78 16.29
CA PRO A 127 -9.93 11.89 16.04
C PRO A 127 -8.46 11.41 16.23
N TYR A 128 -7.51 12.33 16.14
CA TYR A 128 -6.08 12.25 16.47
C TYR A 128 -5.08 11.60 15.48
N LEU A 129 -4.10 12.45 15.16
CA LEU A 129 -2.85 12.23 14.47
C LEU A 129 -2.00 11.13 15.13
N CYS A 130 -1.39 10.26 14.33
CA CYS A 130 -0.27 9.41 14.74
C CYS A 130 0.94 9.60 13.81
N SER A 131 2.13 9.65 14.39
CA SER A 131 3.39 10.12 13.79
C SER A 131 4.21 9.04 13.08
N THR A 132 3.64 7.86 12.79
CA THR A 132 4.40 6.74 12.22
C THR A 132 3.61 5.93 11.20
N THR A 133 4.14 5.83 9.97
CA THR A 133 3.53 5.09 8.85
C THR A 133 4.55 4.14 8.21
N CYS A 134 4.10 2.95 7.80
CA CYS A 134 4.88 2.03 6.98
C CYS A 134 4.37 2.06 5.54
N CYS A 135 5.25 2.23 4.56
CA CYS A 135 4.92 2.13 3.14
C CYS A 135 5.66 0.95 2.51
N CYS A 136 4.92 0.08 1.81
CA CYS A 136 5.52 -0.98 1.00
C CYS A 136 4.74 -1.18 -0.30
N ASP A 137 5.43 -1.72 -1.30
CA ASP A 137 4.83 -2.20 -2.55
C ASP A 137 4.76 -3.73 -2.57
N ALA A 138 3.60 -4.26 -2.95
CA ALA A 138 3.25 -5.68 -2.94
C ALA A 138 2.96 -6.23 -4.34
#